data_AF-A0A672K0N6-F1
#
_entry.id   AF-A0A672K0N6-F1
#
_cell.length_a   1.000
_cell.length_b   1.000
_cell.length_c   1.000
_cell.angle_alpha   90.00
_cell.angle_beta   90.00
_cell.angle_gamma   90.00
#
_symmetry.space_group_name_H-M   'P 1'
#
loop_
_entity.id
_entity.type
_entity.pdbx_description
1 polymer ?
#
loop_
_entity_poly.entity_id
_entity_poly.type
_entity_poly.pdbx_seq_one_letter_code
_entity_poly.pdbx_strand_id
1 'polypeptide(L)'
;MDLRFQFSSLKNFAHLFRIYDWSDINYLHMLILCFPGHPKRLPMEIGLMLMANKGPSVPQIIKLLDWEDDTDHYVMVMERPIPCMDLFSFVDHHGGRLDEGMAQNIMRQVIDTAKTFCKRGIFHRDLKLENLLVNEDTMEVKLINFGCSALMKKSAFKVFQGTREYCPPEFYIKGRYHAKPTTVWTLGFILYEMLCGEYPTSYDRHMITVNLWTRPGLSKECCQMICDCLQAKPQERLSLDKMHLHDCFKTNNADLSFCFRSRSKTQRTSENNSCHGHPVVFCLQSALRLAG
;
A
#
# COMPACT_ATOMS: atom_id res chain seq x y z
N MET A 1 34.00 -3.19 -1.44
CA MET A 1 33.48 -3.52 -2.78
C MET A 1 32.41 -2.50 -3.09
N ASP A 2 32.76 -1.54 -3.95
CA ASP A 2 31.88 -0.49 -4.45
C ASP A 2 30.78 -1.14 -5.30
N LEU A 3 29.54 -1.14 -4.80
CA LEU A 3 28.36 -1.57 -5.56
C LEU A 3 27.67 -0.34 -6.17
N ARG A 4 28.43 0.50 -6.90
CA ARG A 4 27.81 1.49 -7.80
C ARG A 4 27.46 0.76 -9.09
N PHE A 5 26.26 0.19 -9.15
CA PHE A 5 25.66 -0.19 -10.43
C PHE A 5 25.41 1.11 -11.21
N GLN A 6 25.90 1.22 -12.43
CA GLN A 6 25.74 2.45 -13.20
C GLN A 6 24.31 2.54 -13.73
N PHE A 7 23.62 3.62 -13.42
CA PHE A 7 22.26 3.94 -13.87
C PHE A 7 22.08 3.87 -15.40
N SER A 8 23.15 4.10 -16.16
CA SER A 8 23.19 3.93 -17.62
C SER A 8 22.89 2.50 -18.09
N SER A 9 23.21 1.48 -17.29
CA SER A 9 22.97 0.06 -17.60
C SER A 9 21.51 -0.38 -17.37
N LEU A 10 20.73 0.38 -16.60
CA LEU A 10 19.35 0.06 -16.22
C LEU A 10 18.30 0.59 -17.22
N LYS A 11 18.70 1.44 -18.19
CA LYS A 11 17.81 1.98 -19.23
C LYS A 11 17.20 0.91 -20.15
N ASN A 12 17.77 -0.30 -20.16
CA ASN A 12 17.34 -1.40 -21.04
C ASN A 12 16.37 -2.39 -20.38
N PHE A 13 15.95 -2.15 -19.13
CA PHE A 13 15.06 -3.04 -18.39
C PHE A 13 13.77 -2.33 -17.97
N ALA A 14 12.66 -3.07 -17.95
CA ALA A 14 11.35 -2.57 -17.55
C ALA A 14 11.30 -2.36 -16.02
N HIS A 15 11.89 -1.27 -15.53
CA HIS A 15 11.89 -0.89 -14.12
C HIS A 15 10.82 0.16 -13.79
N LEU A 16 10.48 0.27 -12.50
CA LEU A 16 9.73 1.41 -11.99
C LEU A 16 10.74 2.49 -11.58
N PHE A 17 10.52 3.70 -12.07
CA PHE A 17 11.32 4.87 -11.73
C PHE A 17 10.48 5.84 -10.92
N ARG A 18 11.10 6.45 -9.92
CA ARG A 18 10.55 7.61 -9.23
C ARG A 18 11.58 8.72 -9.20
N ILE A 19 11.17 9.92 -9.65
CA ILE A 19 12.03 11.09 -9.75
C ILE A 19 11.39 12.19 -8.90
N TYR A 20 12.20 12.88 -8.11
CA TYR A 20 11.77 14.02 -7.31
C TYR A 20 12.67 15.22 -7.58
N ASP A 21 12.06 16.33 -7.98
CA ASP A 21 12.73 17.61 -8.19
C ASP A 21 12.94 18.34 -6.84
N TRP A 22 14.14 18.87 -6.60
CA TRP A 22 14.42 19.65 -5.39
C TRP A 22 13.60 20.94 -5.31
N SER A 23 13.15 21.52 -6.43
CA SER A 23 12.31 22.73 -6.40
C SER A 23 10.90 22.47 -5.89
N ASP A 24 10.37 21.26 -6.12
CA ASP A 24 9.05 20.83 -5.64
C ASP A 24 9.10 20.41 -4.16
N ILE A 25 10.29 20.07 -3.66
CA ILE A 25 10.54 19.73 -2.27
C ILE A 25 10.71 21.03 -1.49
N ASN A 26 9.60 21.71 -1.19
CA ASN A 26 9.59 22.72 -0.14
C ASN A 26 10.21 22.12 1.13
N TYR A 27 11.25 22.79 1.64
CA TYR A 27 12.22 22.43 2.69
C TYR A 27 11.69 21.84 4.02
N LEU A 28 10.37 21.63 4.17
CA LEU A 28 9.72 21.06 5.36
C LEU A 28 9.55 19.53 5.33
N HIS A 29 9.70 18.89 4.16
CA HIS A 29 9.43 17.45 4.00
C HIS A 29 10.67 16.55 3.91
N MET A 30 11.86 17.13 3.76
CA MET A 30 13.10 16.36 3.77
C MET A 30 13.54 16.12 5.22
N LEU A 31 12.83 15.23 5.92
CA LEU A 31 13.44 14.60 7.08
C LEU A 31 14.58 13.74 6.56
N ILE A 32 15.77 14.01 7.04
CA ILE A 32 16.95 13.26 6.67
C ILE A 32 17.15 12.15 7.71
N LEU A 33 17.36 10.93 7.24
CA LEU A 33 17.65 9.79 8.08
C LEU A 33 19.14 9.49 8.10
N CYS A 34 19.73 9.43 9.29
CA CYS A 34 21.05 8.83 9.50
C CYS A 34 20.87 7.30 9.53
N PHE A 35 21.14 6.63 8.41
CA PHE A 35 21.01 5.19 8.31
C PHE A 35 22.29 4.48 8.77
N PRO A 36 22.24 3.55 9.73
CA PRO A 36 23.42 2.85 10.21
C PRO A 36 24.15 2.12 9.07
N GLY A 37 25.43 2.43 8.91
CA GLY A 37 26.29 1.89 7.84
C GLY A 37 26.26 2.66 6.53
N HIS A 38 25.48 3.74 6.41
CA HIS A 38 25.47 4.60 5.24
C HIS A 38 26.29 5.89 5.51
N PRO A 39 27.25 6.25 4.63
CA PRO A 39 28.12 7.41 4.85
C PRO A 39 27.40 8.75 4.69
N LYS A 40 26.31 8.77 3.92
CA LYS A 40 25.50 9.96 3.68
C LYS A 40 24.17 9.92 4.43
N ARG A 41 23.73 11.12 4.78
CA ARG A 41 22.36 11.46 5.15
C ARG A 41 21.41 11.17 3.98
N LEU A 42 20.35 10.40 4.22
CA LEU A 42 19.42 9.97 3.17
C LEU A 42 18.08 10.70 3.26
N PRO A 43 17.40 11.00 2.14
CA PRO A 43 15.97 11.29 2.15
C PRO A 43 15.20 10.23 2.95
N MET A 44 14.23 10.64 3.76
CA MET A 44 13.49 9.72 4.65
C MET A 44 12.91 8.53 3.89
N GLU A 45 12.35 8.75 2.70
CA GLU A 45 11.75 7.69 1.89
C GLU A 45 12.78 6.59 1.54
N ILE A 46 13.94 6.98 1.00
CA ILE A 46 15.04 6.08 0.67
C ILE A 46 15.51 5.34 1.92
N GLY A 47 15.75 6.08 3.01
CA GLY A 47 16.21 5.51 4.27
C GLY A 47 15.24 4.47 4.83
N LEU A 48 13.94 4.76 4.85
CA LEU A 48 12.91 3.84 5.34
C LEU A 48 12.68 2.67 4.39
N MET A 49 12.81 2.86 3.08
CA MET A 49 12.72 1.78 2.10
C MET A 49 13.89 0.80 2.22
N LEU A 50 15.10 1.30 2.46
CA LEU A 50 16.26 0.47 2.80
C LEU A 50 16.05 -0.25 4.14
N MET A 51 15.45 0.39 5.15
CA MET A 51 15.08 -0.28 6.41
C MET A 51 14.03 -1.35 6.18
N ALA A 52 13.05 -1.07 5.32
CA ALA A 52 11.97 -1.99 4.96
C ALA A 52 12.50 -3.20 4.20
N ASN A 53 13.57 -3.06 3.42
CA ASN A 53 14.20 -4.15 2.69
C ASN A 53 15.32 -4.87 3.48
N LYS A 54 15.67 -4.41 4.71
CA LYS A 54 16.68 -5.05 5.56
C LYS A 54 16.19 -6.36 6.20
N GLY A 55 17.08 -7.35 6.30
CA GLY A 55 16.79 -8.66 6.89
C GLY A 55 16.22 -9.66 5.87
N PRO A 56 15.45 -10.67 6.31
CA PRO A 56 14.83 -11.62 5.38
C PRO A 56 13.98 -10.88 4.34
N SER A 57 14.09 -11.30 3.07
CA SER A 57 13.30 -10.70 2.00
C SER A 57 11.82 -10.93 2.26
N VAL A 58 11.01 -9.89 2.05
CA VAL A 58 9.55 -9.95 2.19
C VAL A 58 8.98 -9.61 0.82
N PRO A 59 8.34 -10.56 0.12
CA PRO A 59 7.95 -10.38 -1.28
C PRO A 59 6.97 -9.24 -1.47
N GLN A 60 6.18 -8.90 -0.44
CA GLN A 60 5.18 -7.83 -0.47
C GLN A 60 5.74 -6.40 -0.38
N ILE A 61 7.06 -6.23 -0.23
CA ILE A 61 7.70 -4.92 -0.21
C ILE A 61 8.45 -4.76 -1.52
N ILE A 62 8.21 -3.67 -2.26
CA ILE A 62 8.95 -3.39 -3.49
C ILE A 62 10.44 -3.22 -3.16
N LYS A 63 11.30 -3.85 -3.96
CA LYS A 63 12.75 -3.71 -3.80
C LYS A 63 13.24 -2.40 -4.40
N LEU A 64 14.03 -1.66 -3.61
CA LEU A 64 14.89 -0.60 -4.12
C LEU A 64 16.12 -1.27 -4.74
N LEU A 65 16.25 -1.16 -6.06
CA LEU A 65 17.39 -1.72 -6.79
C LEU A 65 18.57 -0.76 -6.77
N ASP A 66 18.28 0.52 -6.99
CA ASP A 66 19.28 1.57 -6.99
C ASP A 66 18.66 2.93 -6.67
N TRP A 67 19.48 3.90 -6.33
CA TRP A 67 19.09 5.30 -6.22
C TRP A 67 20.27 6.22 -6.47
N GLU A 68 20.00 7.36 -7.11
CA GLU A 68 21.00 8.39 -7.38
C GLU A 68 20.54 9.73 -6.81
N ASP A 69 21.52 10.47 -6.32
CA ASP A 69 21.40 11.81 -5.74
C ASP A 69 22.13 12.76 -6.68
N ASP A 70 21.39 13.57 -7.42
CA ASP A 70 21.91 14.58 -8.35
C ASP A 70 21.65 15.99 -7.81
N THR A 71 22.23 16.98 -8.48
CA THR A 71 22.26 18.39 -8.06
C THR A 71 20.86 18.98 -7.94
N ASP A 72 19.94 18.59 -8.83
CA ASP A 72 18.59 19.16 -8.95
C ASP A 72 17.46 18.16 -8.64
N HIS A 73 17.79 16.87 -8.49
CA HIS A 73 16.80 15.82 -8.23
C HIS A 73 17.43 14.59 -7.60
N TYR A 74 16.60 13.69 -7.07
CA TYR A 74 17.01 12.32 -6.80
C TYR A 74 16.14 11.32 -7.55
N VAL A 75 16.73 10.19 -7.93
CA VAL A 75 16.06 9.12 -8.68
C VAL A 75 16.11 7.83 -7.88
N MET A 76 15.00 7.11 -7.86
CA MET A 76 14.89 5.76 -7.28
C MET A 76 14.55 4.77 -8.39
N VAL A 77 15.33 3.69 -8.49
CA VAL A 77 15.08 2.56 -9.38
C VAL A 77 14.57 1.39 -8.56
N MET A 78 13.38 0.92 -8.88
CA MET A 78 12.71 -0.15 -8.15
C MET A 78 12.44 -1.35 -9.07
N GLU A 79 12.30 -2.52 -8.46
CA GLU A 79 11.79 -3.67 -9.22
C GLU A 79 10.39 -3.36 -9.77
N ARG A 80 10.05 -3.94 -10.92
CA ARG A 80 8.70 -3.86 -11.49
C ARG A 80 8.14 -5.27 -11.61
N PRO A 81 7.06 -5.61 -10.89
CA PRO A 81 6.32 -6.86 -11.14
C PRO A 81 5.67 -6.79 -12.51
N ILE A 82 5.64 -7.90 -13.24
CA ILE A 82 4.99 -7.96 -14.56
C ILE A 82 4.19 -9.28 -14.65
N PRO A 83 2.90 -9.24 -15.02
CA PRO A 83 2.07 -8.03 -15.13
C PRO A 83 1.82 -7.38 -13.76
N CYS A 84 1.49 -6.09 -13.75
CA CYS A 84 1.06 -5.41 -12.53
C CYS A 84 0.12 -4.23 -12.83
N MET A 85 -0.80 -3.97 -11.91
CA MET A 85 -1.56 -2.73 -11.81
C MET A 85 -1.71 -2.34 -10.34
N ASP A 86 -2.05 -1.08 -10.07
CA ASP A 86 -2.41 -0.68 -8.71
C ASP A 86 -3.77 -1.30 -8.30
N LEU A 87 -3.96 -1.50 -6.99
CA LEU A 87 -5.13 -2.19 -6.45
C LEU A 87 -6.42 -1.39 -6.67
N PHE A 88 -6.36 -0.07 -6.81
CA PHE A 88 -7.52 0.74 -7.13
C PHE A 88 -8.01 0.41 -8.55
N SER A 89 -7.11 0.46 -9.52
CA SER A 89 -7.38 0.01 -10.89
C SER A 89 -7.86 -1.44 -10.92
N PHE A 90 -7.26 -2.33 -10.12
CA PHE A 90 -7.67 -3.72 -10.03
C PHE A 90 -9.13 -3.88 -9.55
N VAL A 91 -9.55 -3.13 -8.53
CA VAL A 91 -10.93 -3.10 -8.05
C VAL A 91 -11.88 -2.60 -9.16
N ASP A 92 -11.51 -1.55 -9.88
CA ASP A 92 -12.32 -1.01 -10.99
C ASP A 92 -12.52 -2.04 -12.13
N HIS A 93 -11.45 -2.72 -12.55
CA HIS A 93 -11.50 -3.79 -13.56
C HIS A 93 -12.41 -4.97 -13.15
N HIS A 94 -12.63 -5.17 -11.85
CA HIS A 94 -13.53 -6.20 -11.32
C HIS A 94 -14.97 -5.69 -11.10
N GLY A 95 -15.34 -4.57 -11.71
CA GLY A 95 -16.69 -4.01 -11.62
C GLY A 95 -16.89 -3.11 -10.40
N GLY A 96 -15.81 -2.49 -9.92
CA GLY A 96 -15.82 -1.52 -8.84
C GLY A 96 -15.84 -2.11 -7.43
N ARG A 97 -15.78 -3.44 -7.27
CA ARG A 97 -15.63 -4.13 -5.98
C ARG A 97 -15.10 -5.54 -6.19
N LEU A 98 -14.42 -6.09 -5.18
CA LEU A 98 -13.95 -7.47 -5.18
C LEU A 98 -14.92 -8.39 -4.47
N ASP A 99 -14.91 -9.67 -4.84
CA ASP A 99 -15.50 -10.69 -3.97
C ASP A 99 -14.71 -10.84 -2.68
N GLU A 100 -15.39 -11.37 -1.67
CA GLU A 100 -14.84 -11.51 -0.33
C GLU A 100 -13.56 -12.36 -0.30
N GLY A 101 -13.47 -13.42 -1.11
CA GLY A 101 -12.30 -14.30 -1.14
C GLY A 101 -11.06 -13.60 -1.71
N MET A 102 -11.23 -12.86 -2.81
CA MET A 102 -10.16 -12.02 -3.38
C MET A 102 -9.69 -10.95 -2.38
N ALA A 103 -10.63 -10.23 -1.77
CA ALA A 103 -10.33 -9.20 -0.77
C ALA A 103 -9.60 -9.78 0.45
N GLN A 104 -10.02 -10.95 0.95
CA GLN A 104 -9.35 -11.66 2.04
C GLN A 104 -7.93 -12.09 1.67
N ASN A 105 -7.72 -12.57 0.44
CA ASN A 105 -6.39 -12.96 -0.03
C ASN A 105 -5.43 -11.76 -0.05
N ILE A 106 -5.88 -10.64 -0.61
CA ILE A 106 -5.11 -9.39 -0.64
C ILE A 106 -4.86 -8.89 0.79
N MET A 107 -5.89 -8.85 1.65
CA MET A 107 -5.76 -8.37 3.02
C MET A 107 -4.75 -9.16 3.85
N ARG A 108 -4.67 -10.48 3.69
CA ARG A 108 -3.64 -11.28 4.40
C ARG A 108 -2.23 -10.76 4.11
N GLN A 109 -1.94 -10.50 2.84
CA GLN A 109 -0.63 -9.98 2.40
C GLN A 109 -0.37 -8.56 2.93
N VAL A 110 -1.38 -7.68 2.89
CA VAL A 110 -1.25 -6.30 3.38
C VAL A 110 -1.07 -6.25 4.91
N ILE A 111 -1.79 -7.09 5.66
CA ILE A 111 -1.65 -7.22 7.12
C ILE A 111 -0.25 -7.71 7.50
N ASP A 112 0.27 -8.72 6.81
CA ASP A 112 1.61 -9.24 7.07
C ASP A 112 2.71 -8.21 6.74
N THR A 113 2.51 -7.41 5.69
CA THR A 113 3.37 -6.27 5.36
C THR A 113 3.35 -5.22 6.47
N ALA A 114 2.16 -4.83 6.95
CA ALA A 114 2.01 -3.86 8.03
C ALA A 114 2.64 -4.33 9.35
N LYS A 115 2.47 -5.62 9.70
CA LYS A 115 3.15 -6.24 10.84
C LYS A 115 4.66 -6.22 10.69
N THR A 116 5.16 -6.50 9.48
CA THR A 116 6.59 -6.45 9.16
C THR A 116 7.16 -5.05 9.35
N PHE A 117 6.49 -4.01 8.89
CA PHE A 117 6.91 -2.63 9.13
C PHE A 117 6.97 -2.29 10.61
N CYS A 118 5.93 -2.65 11.37
CA CYS A 118 5.95 -2.44 12.83
C CYS A 118 7.15 -3.15 13.48
N LYS A 119 7.46 -4.39 13.08
CA LYS A 119 8.65 -5.11 13.57
C LYS A 119 9.96 -4.44 13.15
N ARG A 120 10.02 -3.84 11.96
CA ARG A 120 11.17 -3.07 11.44
C ARG A 120 11.23 -1.64 11.96
N GLY A 121 10.32 -1.23 12.87
CA GLY A 121 10.31 0.12 13.44
C GLY A 121 9.80 1.20 12.46
N ILE A 122 8.98 0.82 11.49
CA ILE A 122 8.45 1.71 10.44
C ILE A 122 6.94 1.90 10.66
N PHE A 123 6.49 3.14 10.54
CA PHE A 123 5.09 3.51 10.46
C PHE A 123 4.80 4.09 9.07
N HIS A 124 4.03 3.37 8.26
CA HIS A 124 3.83 3.69 6.85
C HIS A 124 3.03 4.98 6.58
N ARG A 125 1.98 5.21 7.40
CA ARG A 125 1.05 6.36 7.35
C ARG A 125 0.18 6.53 6.09
N ASP A 126 0.55 5.94 4.95
CA ASP A 126 -0.23 6.09 3.70
C ASP A 126 -0.48 4.73 3.00
N LEU A 127 -0.95 3.73 3.76
CA LEU A 127 -1.44 2.49 3.13
C LEU A 127 -2.79 2.80 2.48
N LYS A 128 -2.92 2.51 1.19
CA LYS A 128 -4.12 2.72 0.39
C LYS A 128 -4.03 1.92 -0.91
N LEU A 129 -5.13 1.82 -1.65
CA LEU A 129 -5.20 0.98 -2.84
C LEU A 129 -4.18 1.39 -3.90
N GLU A 130 -3.99 2.68 -4.14
CA GLU A 130 -3.09 3.21 -5.18
C GLU A 130 -1.60 2.95 -4.87
N ASN A 131 -1.26 2.69 -3.60
CA ASN A 131 0.10 2.39 -3.17
C ASN A 131 0.40 0.88 -3.12
N LEU A 132 -0.56 0.03 -3.51
CA LEU A 132 -0.45 -1.43 -3.55
C LEU A 132 -0.54 -1.89 -5.01
N LEU A 133 0.52 -2.50 -5.52
CA LEU A 133 0.48 -3.21 -6.79
C LEU A 133 -0.05 -4.62 -6.59
N VAL A 134 -0.83 -5.09 -7.56
CA VAL A 134 -1.32 -6.47 -7.65
C VAL A 134 -0.82 -7.06 -8.96
N ASN A 135 -0.29 -8.27 -8.91
CA ASN A 135 -0.09 -9.10 -10.09
C ASN A 135 -1.38 -9.88 -10.35
N GLU A 136 -2.03 -9.64 -11.49
CA GLU A 136 -3.33 -10.23 -11.83
C GLU A 136 -3.29 -11.75 -12.01
N ASP A 137 -2.14 -12.30 -12.40
CA ASP A 137 -1.99 -13.74 -12.61
C ASP A 137 -1.75 -14.49 -11.29
N THR A 138 -0.96 -13.90 -10.39
CA THR A 138 -0.51 -14.56 -9.14
C THR A 138 -1.25 -14.08 -7.89
N MET A 139 -1.98 -12.97 -7.98
CA MET A 139 -2.57 -12.24 -6.85
C MET A 139 -1.53 -11.76 -5.81
N GLU A 140 -0.24 -11.70 -6.18
CA GLU A 140 0.79 -11.16 -5.31
C GLU A 140 0.65 -9.65 -5.17
N VAL A 141 0.73 -9.16 -3.93
CA VAL A 141 0.60 -7.75 -3.59
C VAL A 141 1.96 -7.16 -3.24
N LYS A 142 2.29 -5.97 -3.75
CA LYS A 142 3.49 -5.22 -3.36
C LYS A 142 3.20 -3.78 -3.01
N LEU A 143 3.74 -3.31 -1.89
CA LEU A 143 3.68 -1.91 -1.51
C LEU A 143 4.83 -1.09 -2.13
N ILE A 144 4.51 0.07 -2.71
CA ILE A 144 5.44 0.82 -3.57
C ILE A 144 5.82 2.24 -3.13
N ASN A 145 5.29 2.77 -2.02
CA ASN A 145 5.42 4.20 -1.72
C ASN A 145 5.73 4.47 -0.25
N PHE A 146 6.90 5.02 0.06
CA PHE A 146 7.29 5.32 1.45
C PHE A 146 7.35 6.83 1.75
N GLY A 147 6.87 7.69 0.84
CA GLY A 147 6.99 9.16 0.95
C GLY A 147 6.35 9.76 2.21
N CYS A 148 5.27 9.15 2.70
CA CYS A 148 4.65 9.53 3.97
C CYS A 148 5.13 8.69 5.16
N SER A 149 6.05 7.75 5.02
CA SER A 149 6.47 6.89 6.13
C SER A 149 7.26 7.65 7.20
N ALA A 150 7.37 7.07 8.39
CA ALA A 150 8.19 7.58 9.49
C ALA A 150 8.79 6.44 10.32
N LEU A 151 9.83 6.76 11.09
CA LEU A 151 10.22 5.91 12.19
C LEU A 151 9.08 5.79 13.20
N MET A 152 8.75 4.55 13.55
CA MET A 152 7.76 4.27 14.57
C MET A 152 8.30 4.70 15.94
N LYS A 153 7.46 5.37 16.71
CA LYS A 153 7.77 5.83 18.07
C LYS A 153 6.62 5.49 19.02
N LYS A 154 6.94 5.37 20.30
CA LYS A 154 5.93 5.11 21.35
C LYS A 154 5.04 6.32 21.63
N SER A 155 5.56 7.52 21.43
CA SER A 155 4.82 8.77 21.63
C SER A 155 3.85 9.03 20.48
N ALA A 156 2.82 9.85 20.75
CA ALA A 156 1.85 10.21 19.72
C ALA A 156 2.49 11.05 18.60
N PHE A 157 1.99 10.86 17.37
CA PHE A 157 2.21 11.77 16.26
C PHE A 157 1.23 12.93 16.36
N LYS A 158 1.70 14.16 16.15
CA LYS A 158 0.91 15.41 16.25
C LYS A 158 0.69 16.11 14.91
N VAL A 159 1.31 15.58 13.85
CA VAL A 159 1.17 16.07 12.48
C VAL A 159 0.67 14.91 11.66
N PHE A 160 -0.43 15.11 10.94
CA PHE A 160 -0.97 14.12 10.02
C PHE A 160 -0.20 14.15 8.70
N GLN A 161 0.07 12.97 8.17
CA GLN A 161 0.70 12.72 6.87
C GLN A 161 -0.01 11.51 6.26
N GLY A 162 -0.22 11.51 4.95
CA GLY A 162 -1.00 10.51 4.22
C GLY A 162 -2.31 11.07 3.67
N THR A 163 -3.12 10.18 3.11
CA THR A 163 -4.39 10.50 2.44
C THR A 163 -5.47 10.86 3.46
N ARG A 164 -6.16 12.00 3.26
CA ARG A 164 -7.04 12.63 4.27
C ARG A 164 -8.27 11.77 4.60
N GLU A 165 -8.81 11.07 3.63
CA GLU A 165 -10.00 10.23 3.71
C GLU A 165 -9.78 9.05 4.66
N TYR A 166 -8.52 8.60 4.77
CA TYR A 166 -8.05 7.54 5.66
C TYR A 166 -7.68 8.03 7.06
N CYS A 167 -7.76 9.33 7.32
CA CYS A 167 -7.36 9.92 8.58
C CYS A 167 -8.22 9.37 9.74
N PRO A 168 -7.59 8.87 10.82
CA PRO A 168 -8.33 8.28 11.91
C PRO A 168 -8.99 9.37 12.79
N PRO A 169 -10.18 9.12 13.35
CA PRO A 169 -11.01 10.13 13.99
C PRO A 169 -10.35 10.79 15.21
N GLU A 170 -9.50 10.05 15.94
CA GLU A 170 -8.75 10.60 17.08
C GLU A 170 -7.82 11.75 16.70
N PHE A 171 -7.36 11.83 15.44
CA PHE A 171 -6.56 12.97 15.02
C PHE A 171 -7.40 14.23 14.91
N TYR A 172 -8.59 14.17 14.32
CA TYR A 172 -9.50 15.32 14.25
C TYR A 172 -9.98 15.77 15.64
N ILE A 173 -10.19 14.82 16.55
CA ILE A 173 -10.72 15.11 17.90
C ILE A 173 -9.61 15.60 18.84
N LYS A 174 -8.41 15.01 18.78
CA LYS A 174 -7.34 15.20 19.79
C LYS A 174 -6.05 15.80 19.22
N GLY A 175 -5.97 16.02 17.91
CA GLY A 175 -4.74 16.46 17.23
C GLY A 175 -3.59 15.46 17.30
N ARG A 176 -3.86 14.18 17.65
CA ARG A 176 -2.81 13.19 17.85
C ARG A 176 -3.27 11.74 17.63
N TYR A 177 -2.36 10.90 17.17
CA TYR A 177 -2.61 9.49 16.86
C TYR A 177 -1.35 8.62 17.13
N HIS A 178 -1.52 7.30 17.15
CA HIS A 178 -0.43 6.34 17.41
C HIS A 178 -0.33 5.34 16.27
N ALA A 179 0.90 4.88 15.99
CA ALA A 179 1.19 4.06 14.82
C ALA A 179 0.29 2.82 14.70
N LYS A 180 0.31 1.90 15.69
CA LYS A 180 -0.42 0.63 15.61
C LYS A 180 -1.95 0.80 15.45
N PRO A 181 -2.67 1.58 16.29
CA PRO A 181 -4.11 1.74 16.13
C PRO A 181 -4.51 2.45 14.83
N THR A 182 -3.67 3.37 14.33
CA THR A 182 -3.90 4.01 13.03
C THR A 182 -3.69 3.03 11.89
N THR A 183 -2.66 2.18 11.94
CA THR A 183 -2.46 1.12 10.94
C THR A 183 -3.67 0.18 10.87
N VAL A 184 -4.24 -0.22 12.02
CA VAL A 184 -5.46 -1.06 12.04
C VAL A 184 -6.65 -0.35 11.39
N TRP A 185 -6.85 0.93 11.72
CA TRP A 185 -7.89 1.74 11.09
C TRP A 185 -7.74 1.78 9.57
N THR A 186 -6.53 2.09 9.08
CA THR A 186 -6.22 2.13 7.64
C THR A 186 -6.45 0.78 6.96
N LEU A 187 -6.09 -0.33 7.60
CA LEU A 187 -6.35 -1.69 7.08
C LEU A 187 -7.85 -2.00 7.00
N GLY A 188 -8.64 -1.57 7.98
CA GLY A 188 -10.10 -1.67 7.94
C GLY A 188 -10.71 -0.85 6.80
N PHE A 189 -10.16 0.34 6.52
CA PHE A 189 -10.57 1.18 5.39
C PHE A 189 -10.29 0.52 4.06
N ILE A 190 -9.09 -0.04 3.87
CA ILE A 190 -8.71 -0.79 2.65
C ILE A 190 -9.67 -1.95 2.42
N LEU A 191 -9.97 -2.74 3.47
CA LEU A 191 -10.91 -3.86 3.37
C LEU A 191 -12.31 -3.39 2.96
N TYR A 192 -12.82 -2.33 3.60
CA TYR A 192 -14.11 -1.75 3.22
C TYR A 192 -14.11 -1.29 1.77
N GLU A 193 -13.10 -0.53 1.35
CA GLU A 193 -13.03 0.04 0.00
C GLU A 193 -12.96 -1.05 -1.07
N MET A 194 -12.19 -2.13 -0.86
CA MET A 194 -12.17 -3.27 -1.78
C MET A 194 -13.53 -3.95 -1.93
N LEU A 195 -14.30 -4.07 -0.85
CA LEU A 195 -15.58 -4.80 -0.85
C LEU A 195 -16.77 -3.95 -1.27
N CYS A 196 -16.68 -2.64 -1.02
CA CYS A 196 -17.77 -1.70 -1.24
C CYS A 196 -17.60 -0.86 -2.51
N GLY A 197 -16.35 -0.62 -2.93
CA GLY A 197 -16.01 0.25 -4.07
C GLY A 197 -16.02 1.74 -3.76
N GLU A 198 -16.30 2.11 -2.52
CA GLU A 198 -16.55 3.47 -2.08
C GLU A 198 -16.07 3.68 -0.65
N TYR A 199 -16.04 4.92 -0.20
CA TYR A 199 -15.74 5.23 1.19
C TYR A 199 -16.98 5.07 2.09
N PRO A 200 -16.81 4.68 3.37
CA PRO A 200 -17.92 4.57 4.31
C PRO A 200 -18.69 5.89 4.43
N THR A 201 -20.00 5.85 4.17
CA THR A 201 -20.92 6.97 4.37
C THR A 201 -21.04 7.32 5.86
N SER A 202 -21.74 8.42 6.18
CA SER A 202 -22.07 8.75 7.57
C SER A 202 -22.90 7.64 8.25
N TYR A 203 -23.82 7.01 7.50
CA TYR A 203 -24.62 5.89 7.98
C TYR A 203 -23.75 4.66 8.24
N ASP A 204 -22.87 4.30 7.30
CA ASP A 204 -21.95 3.17 7.49
C ASP A 204 -21.11 3.36 8.74
N ARG A 205 -20.50 4.54 8.91
CA ARG A 205 -19.67 4.87 10.08
C ARG A 205 -20.45 4.76 11.38
N HIS A 206 -21.71 5.18 11.39
CA HIS A 206 -22.58 5.02 12.56
C HIS A 206 -22.81 3.53 12.87
N MET A 207 -23.21 2.74 11.87
CA MET A 207 -23.48 1.31 12.02
C MET A 207 -22.23 0.52 12.44
N ILE A 208 -21.06 0.86 11.89
CA ILE A 208 -19.75 0.29 12.27
C ILE A 208 -19.45 0.60 13.74
N THR A 209 -19.67 1.84 14.16
CA THR A 209 -19.40 2.28 15.55
C THR A 209 -20.29 1.55 16.56
N VAL A 210 -21.55 1.28 16.21
CA VAL A 210 -22.47 0.51 17.08
C VAL A 210 -22.37 -1.01 16.86
N ASN A 211 -21.41 -1.47 16.06
CA ASN A 211 -21.17 -2.88 15.75
C ASN A 211 -22.36 -3.62 15.11
N LEU A 212 -23.13 -2.92 14.27
CA LEU A 212 -24.30 -3.45 13.55
C LEU A 212 -24.18 -3.31 12.03
N TRP A 213 -23.00 -2.93 11.51
CA TRP A 213 -22.81 -2.82 10.07
C TRP A 213 -22.81 -4.19 9.40
N THR A 214 -23.60 -4.30 8.34
CA THR A 214 -23.69 -5.50 7.50
C THR A 214 -23.92 -5.07 6.06
N ARG A 215 -23.46 -5.87 5.10
CA ARG A 215 -23.72 -5.64 3.67
C ARG A 215 -24.22 -6.93 3.02
N PRO A 216 -25.29 -6.90 2.21
CA PRO A 216 -25.72 -8.06 1.45
C PRO A 216 -24.58 -8.60 0.57
N GLY A 217 -24.40 -9.92 0.59
CA GLY A 217 -23.35 -10.60 -0.16
C GLY A 217 -22.01 -10.76 0.59
N LEU A 218 -21.87 -10.19 1.80
CA LEU A 218 -20.72 -10.43 2.66
C LEU A 218 -21.07 -11.34 3.85
N SER A 219 -20.09 -12.12 4.30
CA SER A 219 -20.18 -12.91 5.52
C SER A 219 -20.28 -12.02 6.77
N LYS A 220 -20.84 -12.58 7.84
CA LYS A 220 -20.92 -11.88 9.13
C LYS A 220 -19.53 -11.62 9.68
N GLU A 221 -18.62 -12.57 9.47
CA GLU A 221 -17.24 -12.53 9.93
C GLU A 221 -16.44 -11.43 9.21
N CYS A 222 -16.67 -11.24 7.91
CA CYS A 222 -16.05 -10.15 7.17
C CYS A 222 -16.57 -8.78 7.62
N CYS A 223 -17.90 -8.65 7.78
CA CYS A 223 -18.51 -7.43 8.32
C CYS A 223 -17.99 -7.11 9.73
N GLN A 224 -17.88 -8.14 10.58
CA GLN A 224 -17.35 -7.98 11.94
C GLN A 224 -15.89 -7.51 11.93
N MET A 225 -15.07 -7.97 10.98
CA MET A 225 -13.69 -7.50 10.86
C MET A 225 -13.62 -6.00 10.56
N ILE A 226 -14.48 -5.50 9.68
CA ILE A 226 -14.59 -4.06 9.38
C ILE A 226 -14.98 -3.30 10.64
N CYS A 227 -16.02 -3.76 11.36
CA CYS A 227 -16.44 -3.16 12.62
C CYS A 227 -15.29 -3.11 13.64
N ASP A 228 -14.59 -4.23 13.85
CA ASP A 228 -13.51 -4.33 14.83
C ASP A 228 -12.32 -3.43 14.46
N CYS A 229 -12.06 -3.17 13.18
CA CYS A 229 -10.96 -2.30 12.76
C CYS A 229 -11.32 -0.81 12.84
N LEU A 230 -12.56 -0.45 12.53
CA LEU A 230 -13.02 0.93 12.32
C LEU A 230 -13.72 1.55 13.53
N GLN A 231 -13.35 1.12 14.73
CA GLN A 231 -13.82 1.73 15.97
C GLN A 231 -13.26 3.15 16.16
N ALA A 232 -14.13 4.06 16.63
CA ALA A 232 -13.77 5.45 16.86
C ALA A 232 -12.70 5.62 17.96
N LYS A 233 -12.76 4.81 19.02
CA LYS A 233 -11.73 4.81 20.05
C LYS A 233 -10.59 3.86 19.66
N PRO A 234 -9.32 4.33 19.62
CA PRO A 234 -8.18 3.52 19.21
C PRO A 234 -7.99 2.21 20.00
N GLN A 235 -8.35 2.21 21.29
CA GLN A 235 -8.22 1.06 22.18
C GLN A 235 -9.33 0.00 22.01
N GLU A 236 -10.43 0.35 21.33
CA GLU A 236 -11.52 -0.57 21.01
C GLU A 236 -11.26 -1.30 19.68
N ARG A 237 -10.25 -0.87 18.91
CA ARG A 237 -9.88 -1.50 17.64
C ARG A 237 -9.22 -2.86 17.87
N LEU A 238 -9.40 -3.75 16.92
CA LEU A 238 -8.67 -5.01 16.80
C LEU A 238 -7.16 -4.76 16.94
N SER A 239 -6.47 -5.63 17.67
CA SER A 239 -5.00 -5.54 17.73
C SER A 239 -4.40 -5.97 16.39
N LEU A 240 -3.46 -5.17 15.85
CA LEU A 240 -2.71 -5.51 14.64
C LEU A 240 -2.09 -6.91 14.71
N ASP A 241 -1.59 -7.29 15.88
CA ASP A 241 -0.95 -8.59 16.11
C ASP A 241 -1.97 -9.74 16.05
N LYS A 242 -3.27 -9.48 16.26
CA LYS A 242 -4.36 -10.46 16.23
C LYS A 242 -5.17 -10.47 14.94
N MET A 243 -4.98 -9.50 14.03
CA MET A 243 -5.81 -9.39 12.82
C MET A 243 -5.86 -10.67 11.97
N HIS A 244 -4.71 -11.32 11.77
CA HIS A 244 -4.62 -12.57 11.02
C HIS A 244 -5.35 -13.77 11.66
N LEU A 245 -5.75 -13.67 12.93
CA LEU A 245 -6.49 -14.70 13.66
C LEU A 245 -8.02 -14.48 13.61
N HIS A 246 -8.45 -13.37 13.01
CA HIS A 246 -9.86 -13.02 12.91
C HIS A 246 -10.63 -14.06 12.09
N ASP A 247 -11.87 -14.34 12.47
CA ASP A 247 -12.70 -15.39 11.87
C ASP A 247 -12.96 -15.16 10.38
N CYS A 248 -12.91 -13.90 9.93
CA CYS A 248 -12.91 -13.50 8.52
C CYS A 248 -11.89 -14.31 7.68
N PHE A 249 -10.75 -14.72 8.24
CA PHE A 249 -9.74 -15.50 7.52
C PHE A 249 -9.83 -17.01 7.73
N LYS A 250 -10.79 -17.50 8.52
CA LYS A 250 -10.93 -18.93 8.85
C LYS A 250 -11.79 -19.69 7.83
N THR A 251 -12.54 -18.99 6.98
CA THR A 251 -13.45 -19.59 6.00
C THR A 251 -12.87 -19.61 4.57
N ASN A 252 -13.06 -20.75 3.90
CA ASN A 252 -12.86 -21.08 2.48
C ASN A 252 -11.44 -21.43 1.96
N ASN A 253 -10.94 -22.58 2.41
CA ASN A 253 -10.03 -23.44 1.62
C ASN A 253 -10.77 -24.30 0.55
N ALA A 254 -12.06 -24.05 0.30
CA ALA A 254 -12.91 -24.91 -0.52
C ALA A 254 -13.11 -24.47 -1.98
N ASP A 255 -12.90 -23.19 -2.33
CA ASP A 255 -13.29 -22.67 -3.67
C ASP A 255 -12.15 -22.11 -4.54
N LEU A 256 -10.90 -22.13 -4.06
CA LEU A 256 -9.75 -21.65 -4.86
C LEU A 256 -9.44 -22.52 -6.09
N SER A 257 -10.09 -23.68 -6.26
CA SER A 257 -9.91 -24.55 -7.42
C SER A 257 -10.81 -24.22 -8.63
N PHE A 258 -11.82 -23.34 -8.50
CA PHE A 258 -12.79 -23.15 -9.58
C PHE A 258 -12.46 -21.99 -10.55
N CYS A 259 -11.79 -20.92 -10.10
CA CYS A 259 -11.53 -19.76 -10.96
C CYS A 259 -10.36 -19.92 -11.96
N PHE A 260 -9.45 -20.88 -11.78
CA PHE A 260 -8.27 -21.01 -12.65
C PHE A 260 -8.52 -21.76 -13.98
N ARG A 261 -9.74 -22.21 -14.29
CA ARG A 261 -9.99 -23.13 -15.42
C ARG A 261 -10.83 -22.64 -16.59
N SER A 262 -11.30 -21.40 -16.63
CA SER A 262 -12.08 -20.90 -17.77
C SER A 262 -11.42 -19.73 -18.50
N ARG A 263 -10.30 -19.98 -19.16
CA ARG A 263 -9.85 -19.19 -20.33
C ARG A 263 -8.90 -20.02 -21.19
N SER A 264 -9.47 -21.02 -21.88
CA SER A 264 -8.85 -21.52 -23.10
C SER A 264 -9.93 -21.78 -24.15
N LYS A 265 -9.64 -21.30 -25.37
CA LYS A 265 -10.37 -21.42 -26.65
C LYS A 265 -11.38 -20.31 -26.98
N THR A 266 -10.90 -19.31 -27.74
CA THR A 266 -11.28 -19.07 -29.15
C THR A 266 -10.31 -18.04 -29.75
N GLN A 267 -9.42 -18.49 -30.65
CA GLN A 267 -9.45 -18.35 -32.11
C GLN A 267 -8.55 -17.22 -32.62
N ARG A 268 -7.50 -17.64 -33.34
CA ARG A 268 -6.61 -16.82 -34.15
C ARG A 268 -7.41 -16.14 -35.26
N THR A 269 -7.23 -14.84 -35.42
CA THR A 269 -7.07 -14.22 -36.73
C THR A 269 -5.92 -13.22 -36.65
N SER A 270 -5.01 -13.39 -37.59
CA SER A 270 -3.83 -12.59 -37.86
C SER A 270 -4.18 -11.14 -38.19
N GLU A 271 -3.45 -10.18 -37.63
CA GLU A 271 -2.98 -9.02 -38.39
C GLU A 271 -1.80 -8.38 -37.69
N ASN A 272 -0.73 -8.20 -38.47
CA ASN A 272 0.49 -7.48 -38.10
C ASN A 272 0.16 -6.05 -37.69
N ASN A 273 0.69 -5.59 -36.56
CA ASN A 273 1.23 -4.24 -36.48
C ASN A 273 2.34 -4.18 -35.42
N SER A 274 3.50 -3.73 -35.89
CA SER A 274 4.68 -3.41 -35.11
C SER A 274 4.38 -2.28 -34.12
N CYS A 275 4.33 -2.58 -32.83
CA CYS A 275 4.36 -1.56 -31.79
C CYS A 275 5.79 -1.46 -31.25
N HIS A 276 6.50 -0.41 -31.67
CA HIS A 276 7.68 0.06 -30.97
C HIS A 276 7.29 0.43 -29.53
N GLY A 277 7.88 -0.26 -28.56
CA GLY A 277 7.66 -0.03 -27.14
C GLY A 277 8.23 1.31 -26.72
N HIS A 278 7.35 2.27 -26.42
CA HIS A 278 7.70 3.42 -25.61
C HIS A 278 7.78 2.98 -24.13
N PRO A 279 8.84 3.35 -23.39
CA PRO A 279 8.86 3.15 -21.94
C PRO A 279 7.74 3.97 -21.31
N VAL A 280 6.75 3.28 -20.72
CA VAL A 280 5.71 3.93 -19.92
C VAL A 280 6.36 4.45 -18.65
N VAL A 281 6.69 5.74 -18.64
CA VAL A 281 7.11 6.48 -17.44
C VAL A 281 5.87 6.66 -16.58
N PHE A 282 5.70 5.82 -15.56
CA PHE A 282 4.78 6.12 -14.46
C PHE A 282 5.43 7.21 -13.60
N CYS A 283 5.17 8.46 -13.93
CA CYS A 283 5.39 9.57 -13.01
C CYS A 283 4.27 9.49 -11.97
N LEU A 284 4.54 8.91 -10.80
CA LEU A 284 3.69 9.08 -9.62
C LEU A 284 3.81 10.55 -9.17
N GLN A 285 3.19 11.46 -9.93
CA GLN A 285 2.90 12.81 -9.46
C GLN A 285 1.88 12.66 -8.33
N SER A 286 2.41 12.56 -7.12
CA SER A 286 1.63 12.66 -5.90
C SER A 286 0.90 14.00 -5.95
N ALA A 287 -0.43 13.93 -5.89
CA ALA A 287 -1.32 15.06 -5.96
C ALA A 287 -0.93 16.16 -4.95
N LEU A 288 -0.39 17.25 -5.47
CA LEU A 288 -0.47 18.59 -4.90
C LEU A 288 -1.16 19.49 -5.92
N ARG A 289 -2.47 19.29 -6.11
CA ARG A 289 -3.35 20.38 -6.55
C ARG A 289 -3.96 21.00 -5.30
N LEU A 290 -3.26 21.98 -4.75
CA LEU A 290 -3.87 23.03 -3.94
C LEU A 290 -3.99 24.29 -4.79
N ALA A 291 -5.19 24.86 -4.78
CA ALA A 291 -5.55 26.23 -5.12
C ALA A 291 -5.37 26.69 -6.58
N GLY A 292 -6.51 26.77 -7.25
CA GLY A 292 -6.84 27.68 -8.36
C GLY A 292 -8.35 27.80 -8.39
#